data_AF-A0A2S0QX70-F1
#
_entry.id   AF-A0A2S0QX70-F1
#
_cell.length_a   1.000
_cell.length_b   1.000
_cell.length_c   1.000
_cell.angle_alpha   90.00
_cell.angle_beta   90.00
_cell.angle_gamma   90.00
#
_symmetry.space_group_name_H-M   'P 1'
#
loop_
_entity.id
_entity.type
_entity.pdbx_description
1 polymer ?
#
loop_
_entity_poly.entity_id
_entity_poly.type
_entity_poly.pdbx_seq_one_letter_code
_entity_poly.pdbx_strand_id
1 'polypeptide(L)' 'MRKGLAGQRLVVVFLAGVLLLNYPVLTLFDRPEMAFGFPLLYVFVFAVWAALIGLIAWIAERGAR' A
#
# COMPACT_ATOMS: atom_id res chain seq x y z
N MET A 1 -26.35 -7.04 -4.72
CA MET A 1 -25.69 -6.13 -3.75
C MET A 1 -24.18 -6.37 -3.56
N ARG A 2 -23.51 -7.36 -4.19
CA ARG A 2 -22.06 -7.62 -4.00
C ARG A 2 -21.10 -6.51 -4.47
N LYS A 3 -21.53 -5.65 -5.41
CA LYS A 3 -20.73 -4.52 -5.92
C LYS A 3 -20.33 -3.50 -4.83
N GLY A 4 -21.14 -3.35 -3.78
CA GLY A 4 -20.86 -2.41 -2.68
C GLY A 4 -19.64 -2.80 -1.84
N LEU A 5 -19.43 -4.10 -1.59
CA LEU A 5 -18.31 -4.58 -0.76
C LEU A 5 -16.96 -4.49 -1.47
N ALA A 6 -16.92 -4.71 -2.78
CA ALA A 6 -15.69 -4.57 -3.56
C ALA A 6 -15.21 -3.10 -3.59
N GLY A 7 -16.14 -2.16 -3.79
CA GLY A 7 -15.85 -0.73 -3.72
C GLY A 7 -15.37 -0.31 -2.32
N GLN A 8 -16.04 -0.77 -1.25
CA GLN A 8 -15.63 -0.47 0.12
C GLN A 8 -14.23 -1.00 0.44
N ARG A 9 -13.87 -2.20 -0.02
CA ARG A 9 -12.52 -2.76 0.15
C ARG A 9 -11.46 -1.93 -0.56
N LEU A 10 -11.73 -1.45 -1.77
CA LEU A 10 -10.82 -0.56 -2.49
C LEU A 10 -10.60 0.76 -1.74
N VAL A 11 -11.66 1.33 -1.16
CA VAL A 11 -11.55 2.55 -0.34
C VAL A 11 -10.68 2.30 0.89
N VAL A 12 -10.85 1.16 1.57
CA VAL A 12 -9.99 0.80 2.71
C VAL A 12 -8.53 0.66 2.29
N VAL A 13 -8.25 0.00 1.16
CA VAL A 13 -6.89 -0.14 0.62
C VAL A 13 -6.30 1.22 0.25
N PHE A 14 -7.08 2.11 -0.35
CA PHE A 14 -6.66 3.47 -0.66
C PHE A 14 -6.33 4.28 0.60
N LEU A 15 -7.21 4.27 1.60
CA LEU A 15 -6.98 4.96 2.88
C LEU A 15 -5.77 4.40 3.61
N ALA A 16 -5.56 3.08 3.57
CA ALA A 16 -4.36 2.45 4.10
C ALA A 16 -3.11 2.95 3.37
N GLY A 17 -3.14 3.01 2.03
CA GLY A 17 -2.04 3.57 1.23
C GLY A 17 -1.74 5.03 1.58
N VAL A 18 -2.77 5.86 1.73
CA VAL A 18 -2.62 7.27 2.15
C VAL A 18 -2.00 7.37 3.54
N LEU A 19 -2.41 6.53 4.49
CA LEU A 19 -1.86 6.52 5.85
C LEU A 19 -0.41 6.03 5.89
N LEU A 20 -0.08 4.94 5.18
CA LEU A 20 1.28 4.40 5.15
C LEU A 20 2.26 5.30 4.39
N LEU A 21 1.79 5.99 3.35
CA LEU A 21 2.62 6.89 2.53
C LEU A 21 2.48 8.36 2.94
N ASN A 22 1.93 8.65 4.13
CA ASN A 22 1.91 10.02 4.64
C ASN A 22 3.32 10.44 5.11
N TYR A 23 3.58 11.75 5.09
CA TYR A 23 4.88 12.28 5.52
C TYR A 23 5.28 11.86 6.95
N PRO A 24 4.39 11.91 7.97
CA PRO A 24 4.74 11.48 9.33
C PRO A 24 5.17 10.01 9.49
N VAL A 25 4.61 9.10 8.69
CA VAL A 25 5.02 7.68 8.70
C VAL A 25 6.31 7.51 7.92
N LEU A 26 6.46 8.21 6.79
CA LEU A 26 7.69 8.16 6.00
C LEU A 26 8.90 8.64 6.80
N THR A 27 8.76 9.69 7.62
CA THR A 27 9.86 10.18 8.46
C THR A 27 10.32 9.18 9.52
N LEU A 28 9.51 8.18 9.88
CA LEU A 28 9.95 7.09 10.78
C LEU A 28 11.01 6.20 10.09
N PHE A 29 10.91 6.05 8.77
CA PHE A 29 11.82 5.25 7.94
C PHE A 29 12.88 6.08 7.21
N ASP A 30 12.78 7.41 7.26
CA ASP A 30 13.78 8.37 6.76
C ASP A 30 14.97 8.48 7.71
N ARG A 31 15.62 7.33 7.91
CA ARG A 31 16.83 7.19 8.72
C ARG A 31 17.97 6.76 7.81
N PRO A 32 19.24 7.04 8.17
CA PRO A 32 20.41 6.56 7.42
C PRO A 32 20.61 5.03 7.51
N GLU A 33 19.56 4.27 7.80
CA GLU A 33 19.55 2.82 7.84
C GLU A 33 19.48 2.28 6.41
N MET A 34 20.35 1.31 6.10
CA MET A 34 20.40 0.66 4.80
C MET A 34 19.82 -0.75 4.90
N ALA A 35 18.89 -1.09 4.02
CA ALA A 35 18.36 -2.43 3.82
C ALA A 35 18.78 -2.94 2.44
N PHE A 36 19.44 -4.10 2.38
CA PHE A 36 19.95 -4.69 1.13
C PHE A 36 20.83 -3.74 0.27
N GLY A 37 21.51 -2.77 0.91
CA GLY A 37 22.34 -1.77 0.22
C GLY A 37 21.57 -0.53 -0.28
N PHE A 38 20.25 -0.45 -0.04
CA PHE A 38 19.42 0.70 -0.38
C PHE A 38 18.94 1.41 0.89
N PRO A 39 18.67 2.74 0.85
CA PRO A 39 18.08 3.42 1.99
C PRO A 39 16.71 2.80 2.33
N LEU A 40 16.49 2.56 3.62
CA LEU A 40 15.30 1.86 4.15
C LEU A 40 13.99 2.50 3.67
N LEU A 41 13.96 3.83 3.57
CA LEU A 41 12.83 4.59 3.07
C LEU A 41 12.37 4.12 1.68
N TYR A 42 13.31 3.94 0.74
CA TYR A 42 12.96 3.49 -0.62
C TYR A 42 12.38 2.08 -0.59
N VAL A 43 13.02 1.16 0.15
CA VAL A 43 12.55 -0.21 0.29
C VAL A 43 11.12 -0.24 0.83
N PHE A 44 10.83 0.58 1.85
CA PHE A 44 9.50 0.72 2.42
C PHE A 44 8.48 1.23 1.40
N VAL A 45 8.77 2.33 0.69
CA VAL A 45 7.84 2.92 -0.29
C VAL A 45 7.52 1.92 -1.41
N PHE A 46 8.54 1.25 -1.96
CA PHE A 46 8.34 0.25 -3.02
C PHE A 46 7.56 -0.97 -2.51
N ALA A 47 7.82 -1.43 -1.28
CA ALA A 47 7.09 -2.54 -0.69
C ALA A 47 5.60 -2.21 -0.48
N VAL A 48 5.29 -1.03 0.08
CA VAL A 48 3.91 -0.56 0.25
C VAL A 48 3.21 -0.43 -1.11
N TRP A 49 3.89 0.14 -2.10
CA TRP A 49 3.35 0.30 -3.44
C TRP A 49 3.03 -1.05 -4.12
N ALA A 50 3.94 -2.02 -4.05
CA ALA A 50 3.72 -3.36 -4.57
C ALA A 50 2.55 -4.06 -3.86
N ALA A 51 2.44 -3.92 -2.54
CA ALA A 51 1.33 -4.46 -1.75
C ALA A 51 -0.02 -3.85 -2.16
N LEU A 52 -0.08 -2.53 -2.39
CA LEU A 52 -1.29 -1.85 -2.87
C LEU A 52 -1.73 -2.40 -4.24
N ILE A 53 -0.80 -2.53 -5.19
CA ILE A 53 -1.11 -3.10 -6.52
C ILE A 53 -1.64 -4.52 -6.39
N GLY A 54 -0.95 -5.37 -5.61
CA GLY A 54 -1.38 -6.77 -5.40
C GLY A 54 -2.77 -6.87 -4.77
N LEU A 55 -3.06 -6.04 -3.76
CA LEU A 55 -4.38 -5.98 -3.13
C LEU A 55 -5.46 -5.48 -4.08
N ILE A 56 -5.18 -4.43 -4.85
CA ILE A 56 -6.13 -3.89 -5.84
C ILE A 56 -6.43 -4.93 -6.91
N ALA A 57 -5.40 -5.57 -7.49
CA ALA A 57 -5.55 -6.63 -8.48
C ALA A 57 -6.40 -7.78 -7.93
N TRP A 58 -6.08 -8.25 -6.73
CA TRP A 58 -6.81 -9.34 -6.07
C TRP A 58 -8.29 -8.99 -5.79
N ILE A 59 -8.58 -7.77 -5.32
CA ILE A 59 -9.95 -7.32 -5.08
C ILE A 59 -10.71 -7.19 -6.40
N ALA A 60 -10.06 -6.65 -7.45
CA ALA A 60 -10.66 -6.50 -8.76
C ALA A 60 -11.00 -7.86 -9.39
N GLU A 61 -10.07 -8.83 -9.35
CA GLU A 61 -10.29 -10.19 -9.84
C GLU A 61 -11.44 -10.91 -9.10
N ARG A 62 -11.52 -10.74 -7.78
CA ARG A 62 -12.60 -11.32 -6.96
C ARG A 62 -13.94 -10.61 -7.14
N GLY A 63 -13.95 -9.35 -7.54
CA GLY A 63 -15.17 -8.60 -7.85
C GLY A 63 -15.69 -8.82 -9.27
N ALA A 64 -14.81 -9.26 -10.19
CA ALA A 64 -15.14 -9.59 -11.58
C ALA A 64 -15.68 -11.02 -11.77
N ARG A 65 -15.36 -11.94 -10.84
CA ARG A 65 -16.01 -13.27 -10.73
C ARG A 65 -17.37 -13.18 -10.04
#